data_AF-A0A402ADN8-F1
#
_entry.id   AF-A0A402ADN8-F1
#
_cell.length_a   1.000
_cell.length_b   1.000
_cell.length_c   1.000
_cell.angle_alpha   90.00
_cell.angle_beta   90.00
_cell.angle_gamma   90.00
#
_symmetry.space_group_name_H-M   'P 1'
#
loop_
_entity.id
_entity.type
_entity.pdbx_description
1 polymer ?
#
loop_
_entity_poly.entity_id
_entity_poly.type
_entity_poly.pdbx_seq_one_letter_code
_entity_poly.pdbx_strand_id
1 'polypeptide(L)'
;MLEQNPHQVIEGILLAAYAVGATEAYLFTRSTAAAANAAIQQAVQEAVEANLVGRDILSTDFSCNITVLGAEMGFMGGEETVQMALIKGRRGMPEQRPPFPAQYGLWDKPTAINSIETLVNVPYIVREGAAAFASVGSATTGGTKVLTIYASPSSEPKLVEVPFGATLREILAHAGLTPTESDASAIVVGGAEGGALPLASLDTAYDFDPLEEAGVIVGSGIIELLPSDTCMVSWAMDRSAYLTKESCGKCVPCRLGSSVLRVSSKGL
;
A
#
# COMPACT_ATOMS: atom_id res chain seq x y z
N MET A 1 -11.10 -1.40 -4.08
CA MET A 1 -11.53 -0.32 -3.17
C MET A 1 -12.04 0.89 -3.96
N LEU A 2 -11.17 1.66 -4.63
CA LEU A 2 -11.60 2.87 -5.37
C LEU A 2 -12.68 2.62 -6.44
N GLU A 3 -12.60 1.51 -7.18
CA GLU A 3 -13.59 1.21 -8.24
C GLU A 3 -14.89 0.64 -7.69
N GLN A 4 -14.81 -0.28 -6.72
CA GLN A 4 -15.94 -1.11 -6.30
C GLN A 4 -16.63 -0.60 -5.03
N ASN A 5 -15.94 0.19 -4.21
CA ASN A 5 -16.47 0.73 -2.96
C ASN A 5 -15.89 2.12 -2.65
N PRO A 6 -16.06 3.12 -3.55
CA PRO A 6 -15.51 4.46 -3.37
C PRO A 6 -16.14 5.23 -2.21
N HIS A 7 -17.42 4.98 -1.89
CA HIS A 7 -18.12 5.68 -0.80
C HIS A 7 -17.54 5.34 0.59
N GLN A 8 -17.13 4.10 0.83
CA GLN A 8 -16.43 3.74 2.07
C GLN A 8 -15.05 4.43 2.18
N VAL A 9 -14.38 4.67 1.04
CA VAL A 9 -13.12 5.44 1.01
C VAL A 9 -13.38 6.89 1.40
N ILE A 10 -14.42 7.51 0.83
CA ILE A 10 -14.83 8.88 1.14
C ILE A 10 -15.20 9.02 2.62
N GLU A 11 -16.02 8.12 3.15
CA GLU A 11 -16.40 8.11 4.56
C GLU A 11 -15.18 7.99 5.48
N GLY A 12 -14.25 7.08 5.15
CA GLY A 12 -13.00 6.92 5.89
C GLY A 12 -12.13 8.18 5.89
N ILE A 13 -12.03 8.88 4.76
CA ILE A 13 -11.32 10.16 4.65
C ILE A 13 -11.99 11.22 5.52
N LEU A 14 -13.32 11.34 5.47
CA LEU A 14 -14.07 12.35 6.22
C LEU A 14 -13.97 12.12 7.73
N LEU A 15 -14.07 10.87 8.19
CA LEU A 15 -13.93 10.52 9.61
C LEU A 15 -12.50 10.82 10.11
N ALA A 16 -11.48 10.50 9.32
CA ALA A 16 -10.10 10.86 9.65
C ALA A 16 -9.89 12.37 9.67
N ALA A 17 -10.44 13.10 8.70
CA ALA A 17 -10.37 14.56 8.63
C ALA A 17 -11.07 15.21 9.83
N TYR A 18 -12.24 14.71 10.22
CA TYR A 18 -12.95 15.15 11.41
C TYR A 18 -12.11 14.95 12.68
N ALA A 19 -11.50 13.78 12.85
CA ALA A 19 -10.70 13.45 14.02
C ALA A 19 -9.48 14.37 14.21
N VAL A 20 -8.88 14.86 13.12
CA VAL A 20 -7.70 15.74 13.16
C VAL A 20 -8.03 17.23 12.92
N GLY A 21 -9.30 17.57 12.70
CA GLY A 21 -9.74 18.93 12.39
C GLY A 21 -9.30 19.45 11.02
N ALA A 22 -9.10 18.56 10.03
CA ALA A 22 -8.73 18.94 8.67
C ALA A 22 -9.96 19.37 7.85
N THR A 23 -9.83 20.49 7.13
CA THR A 23 -10.88 21.00 6.23
C THR A 23 -10.62 20.66 4.76
N GLU A 24 -9.48 20.06 4.45
CA GLU A 24 -9.04 19.72 3.10
C GLU A 24 -8.39 18.33 3.13
N ALA A 25 -8.79 17.47 2.19
CA ALA A 25 -8.23 16.14 2.01
C ALA A 25 -7.84 15.92 0.54
N TYR A 26 -6.72 15.22 0.33
CA TYR A 26 -6.18 14.94 -0.98
C TYR A 26 -6.09 13.43 -1.17
N LEU A 27 -6.87 12.89 -2.10
CA LEU A 27 -6.78 11.49 -2.51
C LEU A 27 -5.83 11.41 -3.70
N PHE A 28 -4.61 10.96 -3.43
CA PHE A 28 -3.56 10.80 -4.44
C PHE A 28 -3.63 9.41 -5.07
N THR A 29 -3.64 9.34 -6.40
CA THR A 29 -3.74 8.11 -7.17
C THR A 29 -2.75 8.09 -8.35
N ARG A 30 -2.65 6.93 -9.00
CA ARG A 30 -1.94 6.83 -10.28
C ARG A 30 -2.84 7.30 -11.40
N SER A 31 -2.33 8.16 -12.29
CA SER A 31 -3.09 8.61 -13.48
C SER A 31 -3.50 7.45 -14.39
N THR A 32 -2.71 6.38 -14.43
CA THR A 32 -2.95 5.18 -15.23
C THR A 32 -4.15 4.35 -14.76
N ALA A 33 -4.61 4.53 -13.52
CA ALA A 33 -5.78 3.85 -12.97
C ALA A 33 -7.07 4.59 -13.36
N ALA A 34 -7.31 4.70 -14.68
CA ALA A 34 -8.38 5.55 -15.23
C ALA A 34 -9.78 5.20 -14.72
N ALA A 35 -10.11 3.90 -14.62
CA ALA A 35 -11.39 3.44 -14.10
C ALA A 35 -11.57 3.79 -12.61
N ALA A 36 -10.57 3.51 -11.78
CA ALA A 36 -10.55 3.91 -10.38
C ALA A 36 -10.71 5.42 -10.18
N ASN A 37 -10.01 6.22 -10.97
CA ASN A 37 -10.08 7.68 -10.91
C ASN A 37 -11.47 8.20 -11.29
N ALA A 38 -12.07 7.65 -12.35
CA ALA A 38 -13.43 8.01 -12.75
C ALA A 38 -14.45 7.64 -11.68
N ALA A 39 -14.37 6.43 -11.12
CA ALA A 39 -15.29 5.95 -10.08
C ALA A 39 -15.23 6.80 -8.81
N ILE A 40 -14.02 7.10 -8.30
CA ILE A 40 -13.89 7.90 -7.08
C ILE A 40 -14.27 9.37 -7.31
N GLN A 41 -13.98 9.94 -8.48
CA GLN A 41 -14.42 11.31 -8.82
C GLN A 41 -15.94 11.41 -8.88
N GLN A 42 -16.60 10.42 -9.51
CA GLN A 42 -18.06 10.35 -9.54
C GLN A 42 -18.63 10.23 -8.11
N ALA A 43 -18.08 9.34 -7.28
CA ALA A 43 -18.55 9.17 -5.91
C ALA A 43 -18.35 10.43 -5.05
N VAL A 44 -17.25 11.18 -5.25
CA VAL A 44 -17.04 12.48 -4.59
C VAL A 44 -18.11 13.48 -5.03
N GLN A 45 -18.45 13.53 -6.32
CA GLN A 45 -19.51 14.39 -6.83
C GLN A 45 -20.89 14.04 -6.23
N GLU A 46 -21.23 12.75 -6.17
CA GLU A 46 -22.44 12.25 -5.51
C GLU A 46 -22.48 12.64 -4.03
N ALA A 47 -21.35 12.52 -3.32
CA ALA A 47 -21.24 12.90 -1.93
C ALA A 47 -21.36 14.42 -1.70
N VAL A 48 -20.87 15.25 -2.63
CA VAL A 48 -21.09 16.71 -2.61
C VAL A 48 -22.57 17.04 -2.80
N GLU A 49 -23.23 16.42 -3.78
CA GLU A 49 -24.67 16.62 -4.05
C GLU A 49 -25.55 16.20 -2.86
N ALA A 50 -25.11 15.21 -2.10
CA ALA A 50 -25.77 14.74 -0.88
C ALA A 50 -25.40 15.52 0.40
N ASN A 51 -24.60 16.60 0.31
CA ASN A 51 -24.07 17.34 1.48
C ASN A 51 -23.27 16.46 2.47
N LEU A 52 -22.60 15.44 1.94
CA LEU A 52 -21.67 14.58 2.70
C LEU A 52 -20.21 15.03 2.56
N VAL A 53 -19.88 15.79 1.51
CA VAL A 53 -18.56 16.41 1.28
C VAL A 53 -18.78 17.90 1.00
N GLY A 54 -17.85 18.74 1.45
CA GLY A 54 -17.89 20.19 1.24
C GLY A 54 -18.22 20.95 2.51
N ARG A 55 -19.14 21.91 2.42
CA ARG A 55 -19.49 22.81 3.53
C ARG A 55 -20.62 22.26 4.39
N ASP A 56 -20.52 22.53 5.69
CA ASP A 56 -21.54 22.27 6.70
C ASP A 56 -22.12 20.85 6.55
N ILE A 57 -21.24 19.84 6.53
CA ILE A 57 -21.57 18.45 6.23
C ILE A 57 -22.65 17.99 7.21
N LEU A 58 -23.74 17.43 6.69
CA LEU A 58 -24.92 17.02 7.48
C LEU A 58 -25.49 18.15 8.36
N SER A 59 -25.38 19.41 7.91
CA SER A 59 -25.76 20.61 8.67
C SER A 59 -25.01 20.77 10.01
N THR A 60 -23.81 20.23 10.11
CA THR A 60 -22.89 20.46 11.24
C THR A 60 -21.99 21.68 10.99
N ASP A 61 -21.13 22.03 11.94
CA ASP A 61 -20.07 23.04 11.77
C ASP A 61 -18.81 22.50 11.07
N PHE A 62 -18.77 21.19 10.79
CA PHE A 62 -17.66 20.55 10.11
C PHE A 62 -17.77 20.69 8.59
N SER A 63 -16.67 21.07 7.97
CA SER A 63 -16.53 21.18 6.51
C SER A 63 -15.25 20.51 6.07
N CYS A 64 -15.29 19.71 5.01
CA CYS A 64 -14.12 19.08 4.44
C CYS A 64 -14.29 18.91 2.92
N ASN A 65 -13.37 19.45 2.14
CA ASN A 65 -13.30 19.23 0.70
C ASN A 65 -12.37 18.04 0.40
N ILE A 66 -12.71 17.26 -0.63
CA ILE A 66 -11.86 16.17 -1.12
C ILE A 66 -11.43 16.48 -2.55
N THR A 67 -10.11 16.55 -2.76
CA THR A 67 -9.51 16.69 -4.10
C THR A 67 -8.90 15.35 -4.53
N VAL A 68 -9.35 14.82 -5.66
CA VAL A 68 -8.76 13.63 -6.29
C VAL A 68 -7.67 14.06 -7.27
N LEU A 69 -6.45 13.57 -7.07
CA LEU A 69 -5.31 13.89 -7.93
C LEU A 69 -4.62 12.62 -8.44
N GLY A 70 -4.60 12.44 -9.76
CA GLY A 70 -3.84 11.38 -10.41
C GLY A 70 -2.52 11.91 -10.96
N ALA A 71 -1.40 11.27 -10.63
CA ALA A 71 -0.10 11.57 -11.22
C ALA A 71 0.51 10.36 -11.93
N GLU A 72 1.21 10.60 -13.04
CA GLU A 72 2.02 9.58 -13.68
C GLU A 72 3.37 9.49 -12.96
N MET A 73 3.45 8.57 -12.01
CA MET A 73 4.71 8.25 -11.33
C MET A 73 4.77 6.75 -11.09
N GLY A 74 5.99 6.22 -11.23
CA GLY A 74 6.27 4.84 -10.93
C GLY A 74 6.27 4.56 -9.43
N PHE A 75 7.08 3.60 -9.00
CA PHE A 75 7.13 3.07 -7.65
C PHE A 75 7.28 4.16 -6.57
N MET A 76 8.13 5.17 -6.80
CA MET A 76 8.36 6.28 -5.87
C MET A 76 7.12 7.13 -5.59
N GLY A 77 6.07 7.06 -6.42
CA GLY A 77 4.81 7.76 -6.17
C GLY A 77 4.07 7.24 -4.93
N GLY A 78 4.47 6.10 -4.36
CA GLY A 78 3.96 5.60 -3.09
C GLY A 78 4.56 6.26 -1.85
N GLU A 79 5.68 6.99 -1.98
CA GLU A 79 6.37 7.60 -0.85
C GLU A 79 5.68 8.90 -0.39
N GLU A 80 5.46 9.04 0.92
CA GLU A 80 4.63 10.09 1.51
C GLU A 80 5.05 11.52 1.12
N THR A 81 6.35 11.82 1.18
CA THR A 81 6.86 13.17 0.87
C THR A 81 6.92 13.45 -0.63
N VAL A 82 7.10 12.41 -1.46
CA VAL A 82 6.96 12.48 -2.91
C VAL A 82 5.53 12.84 -3.30
N GLN A 83 4.53 12.20 -2.70
CA GLN A 83 3.11 12.53 -2.95
C GLN A 83 2.83 13.99 -2.61
N MET A 84 3.29 14.45 -1.45
CA MET A 84 3.17 15.86 -1.05
C MET A 84 3.84 16.81 -2.06
N ALA A 85 5.05 16.47 -2.54
CA ALA A 85 5.74 17.28 -3.53
C ALA A 85 4.93 17.39 -4.83
N LEU A 86 4.36 16.29 -5.30
CA LEU A 86 3.53 16.26 -6.50
C LEU A 86 2.23 17.05 -6.34
N ILE A 87 1.55 16.92 -5.20
CA ILE A 87 0.35 17.73 -4.91
C ILE A 87 0.69 19.23 -4.90
N LYS A 88 1.89 19.60 -4.42
CA LYS A 88 2.41 20.98 -4.49
C LYS A 88 2.87 21.41 -5.89
N GLY A 89 2.72 20.58 -6.93
CA GLY A 89 3.19 20.84 -8.28
C GLY A 89 4.72 20.85 -8.42
N ARG A 90 5.45 20.26 -7.46
CA ARG A 90 6.91 20.13 -7.48
C ARG A 90 7.31 18.78 -8.07
N ARG A 91 8.58 18.65 -8.42
CA ARG A 91 9.15 17.35 -8.80
C ARG A 91 9.02 16.38 -7.63
N GLY A 92 8.50 15.18 -7.90
CA GLY A 92 8.37 14.11 -6.91
C GLY A 92 9.73 13.55 -6.48
N MET A 93 10.33 14.17 -5.47
CA MET A 93 11.54 13.71 -4.81
C MET A 93 11.29 13.66 -3.31
N PRO A 94 11.77 12.61 -2.61
CA PRO A 94 11.53 12.47 -1.21
C PRO A 94 12.27 13.54 -0.41
N GLU A 95 11.68 14.05 0.66
CA GLU A 95 12.29 14.98 1.61
C GLU A 95 12.90 14.21 2.80
N GLN A 96 14.06 14.65 3.29
CA GLN A 96 14.67 14.01 4.46
C GLN A 96 13.93 14.44 5.72
N ARG A 97 13.64 13.47 6.59
CA ARG A 97 13.08 13.70 7.92
C ARG A 97 14.22 13.94 8.91
N PRO A 98 14.09 14.87 9.88
CA PRO A 98 12.97 15.80 10.11
C PRO A 98 12.95 17.01 9.12
N PRO A 99 11.78 17.66 8.92
CA PRO A 99 10.54 17.49 9.68
C PRO A 99 9.63 16.35 9.18
N PHE A 100 8.76 15.85 10.06
CA PHE A 100 7.77 14.81 9.73
C PHE A 100 6.47 15.44 9.17
N PRO A 101 5.77 14.81 8.20
CA PRO A 101 4.54 15.35 7.62
C PRO A 101 3.43 15.66 8.62
N ALA A 102 3.33 14.86 9.69
CA ALA A 102 2.37 15.08 10.77
C ALA A 102 2.56 16.42 11.50
N GLN A 103 3.74 17.04 11.39
CA GLN A 103 4.05 18.36 11.96
C GLN A 103 4.16 19.43 10.87
N TYR A 104 4.89 19.11 9.79
CA TYR A 104 5.12 19.98 8.64
C TYR A 104 4.95 19.19 7.35
N GLY A 105 3.72 19.14 6.89
CA GLY A 105 3.29 18.40 5.72
C GLY A 105 2.97 19.31 4.55
N LEU A 106 1.75 19.20 4.06
CA LEU A 106 1.25 19.88 2.89
C LEU A 106 0.96 21.35 3.21
N TRP A 107 1.45 22.27 2.36
CA TRP A 107 1.47 23.73 2.63
C TRP A 107 2.03 24.10 4.01
N ASP A 108 3.02 23.34 4.47
CA ASP A 108 3.67 23.52 5.78
C ASP A 108 2.69 23.41 6.96
N LYS A 109 1.59 22.66 6.77
CA LYS A 109 0.60 22.34 7.80
C LYS A 109 0.75 20.89 8.30
N PRO A 110 0.36 20.59 9.55
CA PRO A 110 0.18 19.21 10.01
C PRO A 110 -0.67 18.41 9.02
N THR A 111 -0.13 17.30 8.51
CA THR A 111 -0.83 16.47 7.51
C THR A 111 -0.76 15.01 7.95
N ALA A 112 -1.93 14.41 8.18
CA ALA A 112 -2.05 12.97 8.33
C ALA A 112 -2.00 12.32 6.95
N ILE A 113 -1.15 11.31 6.78
CA ILE A 113 -0.99 10.57 5.54
C ILE A 113 -1.25 9.10 5.85
N ASN A 114 -2.23 8.51 5.16
CA ASN A 114 -2.65 7.14 5.39
C ASN A 114 -2.91 6.43 4.05
N SER A 115 -2.68 5.12 4.03
CA SER A 115 -3.14 4.26 2.93
C SER A 115 -4.68 4.30 2.84
N ILE A 116 -5.21 4.16 1.63
CA ILE A 116 -6.65 3.98 1.40
C ILE A 116 -7.18 2.80 2.22
N GLU A 117 -6.43 1.70 2.30
CA GLU A 117 -6.83 0.51 3.06
C GLU A 117 -6.96 0.80 4.56
N THR A 118 -6.08 1.63 5.11
CA THR A 118 -6.20 2.08 6.50
C THR A 118 -7.50 2.87 6.70
N LEU A 119 -7.80 3.80 5.78
CA LEU A 119 -8.96 4.68 5.90
C LEU A 119 -10.29 3.94 5.73
N VAL A 120 -10.37 2.93 4.85
CA VAL A 120 -11.62 2.15 4.69
C VAL A 120 -11.97 1.31 5.90
N ASN A 121 -11.02 1.04 6.79
CA ASN A 121 -11.31 0.36 8.06
C ASN A 121 -11.93 1.31 9.11
N VAL A 122 -11.75 2.63 8.97
CA VAL A 122 -12.23 3.62 9.94
C VAL A 122 -13.77 3.60 10.12
N PRO A 123 -14.60 3.56 9.05
CA PRO A 123 -16.05 3.45 9.21
C PRO A 123 -16.50 2.26 10.05
N TYR A 124 -15.88 1.08 9.84
CA TYR A 124 -16.18 -0.11 10.63
C TYR A 124 -15.77 0.08 12.09
N ILE A 125 -14.57 0.61 12.34
CA ILE A 125 -14.06 0.87 13.69
C ILE A 125 -14.96 1.85 14.46
N VAL A 126 -15.45 2.90 13.81
CA VAL A 126 -16.35 3.88 14.43
C VAL A 126 -17.71 3.26 14.73
N ARG A 127 -18.23 2.42 13.83
CA ARG A 127 -19.57 1.81 13.98
C ARG A 127 -19.59 0.67 15.00
N GLU A 128 -18.64 -0.25 14.94
CA GLU A 128 -18.61 -1.47 15.77
C GLU A 128 -17.73 -1.32 17.02
N GLY A 129 -16.87 -0.30 17.06
CA GLY A 129 -15.93 -0.04 18.14
C GLY A 129 -14.55 -0.68 17.94
N ALA A 130 -13.53 -0.03 18.51
CA ALA A 130 -12.14 -0.45 18.39
C ALA A 130 -11.87 -1.85 18.94
N ALA A 131 -12.56 -2.26 20.03
CA ALA A 131 -12.42 -3.59 20.60
C ALA A 131 -12.90 -4.70 19.66
N ALA A 132 -13.95 -4.45 18.87
CA ALA A 132 -14.43 -5.40 17.87
C ALA A 132 -13.41 -5.59 16.75
N PHE A 133 -12.86 -4.49 16.23
CA PHE A 133 -11.81 -4.54 15.20
C PHE A 133 -10.53 -5.23 15.71
N ALA A 134 -10.09 -4.90 16.92
CA ALA A 134 -8.89 -5.49 17.54
C ALA A 134 -9.09 -6.95 18.01
N SER A 135 -10.34 -7.43 18.11
CA SER A 135 -10.60 -8.84 18.43
C SER A 135 -10.29 -9.80 17.29
N VAL A 136 -10.16 -9.25 16.07
CA VAL A 136 -9.70 -9.96 14.87
C VAL A 136 -8.23 -9.63 14.67
N GLY A 137 -7.44 -10.57 14.17
CA GLY A 137 -6.00 -10.39 13.94
C GLY A 137 -5.16 -11.11 14.99
N SER A 138 -3.93 -10.63 15.17
CA SER A 138 -2.99 -11.18 16.14
C SER A 138 -3.06 -10.44 17.49
N ALA A 139 -2.28 -10.89 18.47
CA ALA A 139 -2.20 -10.22 19.77
C ALA A 139 -1.56 -8.81 19.69
N THR A 140 -0.73 -8.56 18.67
CA THR A 140 0.03 -7.32 18.47
C THR A 140 -0.57 -6.43 17.40
N THR A 141 -1.27 -7.02 16.43
CA THR A 141 -1.81 -6.33 15.25
C THR A 141 -3.27 -6.71 15.04
N GLY A 142 -4.15 -5.77 15.37
CA GLY A 142 -5.59 -5.92 15.19
C GLY A 142 -6.05 -5.70 13.75
N GLY A 143 -7.13 -6.35 13.38
CA GLY A 143 -7.81 -6.23 12.09
C GLY A 143 -7.37 -7.24 11.03
N THR A 144 -7.73 -6.90 9.80
CA THR A 144 -7.50 -7.70 8.60
C THR A 144 -6.61 -6.96 7.61
N LYS A 145 -6.05 -7.72 6.67
CA LYS A 145 -5.28 -7.22 5.53
C LYS A 145 -5.87 -7.79 4.25
N VAL A 146 -6.09 -6.92 3.26
CA VAL A 146 -6.38 -7.33 1.89
C VAL A 146 -5.07 -7.63 1.18
N LEU A 147 -4.94 -8.85 0.66
CA LEU A 147 -3.76 -9.36 0.00
C LEU A 147 -4.06 -9.66 -1.47
N THR A 148 -3.08 -9.35 -2.32
CA THR A 148 -3.06 -9.74 -3.74
C THR A 148 -2.11 -10.90 -3.92
N ILE A 149 -2.64 -12.04 -4.32
CA ILE A 149 -1.91 -13.30 -4.44
C ILE A 149 -1.71 -13.64 -5.92
N TYR A 150 -0.46 -13.92 -6.30
CA TYR A 150 -0.08 -14.40 -7.62
C TYR A 150 0.42 -15.85 -7.50
N ALA A 151 -0.19 -16.76 -8.26
CA ALA A 151 0.24 -18.15 -8.35
C ALA A 151 1.55 -18.33 -9.15
N SER A 152 1.85 -17.35 -9.99
CA SER A 152 3.12 -17.14 -10.69
C SER A 152 3.22 -15.66 -11.12
N PRO A 153 4.41 -15.15 -11.51
CA PRO A 153 4.57 -13.75 -11.91
C PRO A 153 3.68 -13.28 -13.08
N SER A 154 3.17 -14.21 -13.89
CA SER A 154 2.29 -13.95 -15.03
C SER A 154 0.84 -14.37 -14.81
N SER A 155 0.50 -14.85 -13.62
CA SER A 155 -0.86 -15.29 -13.29
C SER A 155 -1.81 -14.12 -13.06
N GLU A 156 -3.11 -14.36 -13.25
CA GLU A 156 -4.13 -13.42 -12.81
C GLU A 156 -4.13 -13.31 -11.28
N PRO A 157 -4.19 -12.08 -10.73
CA PRO A 157 -4.19 -11.88 -9.28
C PRO A 157 -5.48 -12.41 -8.65
N LYS A 158 -5.34 -13.00 -7.46
CA LYS A 158 -6.46 -13.30 -6.57
C LYS A 158 -6.42 -12.35 -5.38
N LEU A 159 -7.57 -11.79 -5.02
CA LEU A 159 -7.72 -10.97 -3.82
C LEU A 159 -8.27 -11.83 -2.68
N VAL A 160 -7.62 -11.76 -1.54
CA VAL A 160 -8.07 -12.41 -0.29
C VAL A 160 -7.98 -11.42 0.85
N GLU A 161 -8.93 -11.48 1.77
CA GLU A 161 -8.86 -10.71 3.02
C GLU A 161 -8.66 -11.68 4.17
N VAL A 162 -7.61 -11.45 4.96
CA VAL A 162 -7.20 -12.35 6.04
C VAL A 162 -6.93 -11.57 7.31
N PRO A 163 -7.16 -12.15 8.50
CA PRO A 163 -6.70 -11.56 9.75
C PRO A 163 -5.18 -11.54 9.80
N PHE A 164 -4.61 -10.50 10.42
CA PHE A 164 -3.20 -10.54 10.79
C PHE A 164 -2.90 -11.75 11.69
N GLY A 165 -1.69 -12.30 11.57
CA GLY A 165 -1.29 -13.52 12.27
C GLY A 165 -1.64 -14.83 11.55
N ALA A 166 -2.48 -14.82 10.51
CA ALA A 166 -2.66 -15.98 9.63
C ALA A 166 -1.32 -16.37 8.98
N THR A 167 -1.03 -17.66 8.90
CA THR A 167 0.21 -18.16 8.29
C THR A 167 0.20 -17.99 6.77
N LEU A 168 1.37 -17.88 6.14
CA LEU A 168 1.47 -17.85 4.67
C LEU A 168 0.78 -19.07 4.02
N ARG A 169 0.86 -20.24 4.67
CA ARG A 169 0.16 -21.46 4.26
C ARG A 169 -1.36 -21.28 4.22
N GLU A 170 -1.94 -20.75 5.29
CA GLU A 170 -3.39 -20.50 5.38
C GLU A 170 -3.84 -19.47 4.35
N ILE A 171 -3.05 -18.42 4.14
CA ILE A 171 -3.33 -17.38 3.14
C ILE A 171 -3.36 -17.97 1.73
N LEU A 172 -2.35 -18.77 1.37
CA LEU A 172 -2.32 -19.44 0.07
C LEU A 172 -3.48 -20.42 -0.08
N ALA A 173 -3.80 -21.19 0.96
CA ALA A 173 -4.94 -22.10 0.95
C ALA A 173 -6.28 -21.35 0.77
N HIS A 174 -6.42 -20.17 1.38
CA HIS A 174 -7.59 -19.29 1.20
C HIS A 174 -7.70 -18.77 -0.25
N ALA A 175 -6.57 -18.56 -0.93
CA ALA A 175 -6.52 -18.27 -2.36
C ALA A 175 -6.72 -19.52 -3.25
N GLY A 176 -6.92 -20.70 -2.66
CA GLY A 176 -7.04 -21.99 -3.35
C GLY A 176 -5.72 -22.49 -3.93
N LEU A 177 -4.60 -22.19 -3.28
CA LEU A 177 -3.25 -22.59 -3.68
C LEU A 177 -2.62 -23.47 -2.59
N THR A 178 -1.91 -24.52 -3.01
CA THR A 178 -1.15 -25.40 -2.10
C THR A 178 0.15 -25.80 -2.82
N PRO A 179 1.12 -24.89 -2.90
CA PRO A 179 2.33 -25.13 -3.68
C PRO A 179 3.17 -26.24 -3.06
N THR A 180 3.71 -27.09 -3.92
CA THR A 180 4.74 -28.07 -3.58
C THR A 180 6.10 -27.61 -4.11
N GLU A 181 7.18 -28.26 -3.69
CA GLU A 181 8.54 -27.97 -4.20
C GLU A 181 8.68 -28.22 -5.71
N SER A 182 7.82 -29.05 -6.31
CA SER A 182 7.78 -29.20 -7.76
C SER A 182 7.11 -28.02 -8.47
N ASP A 183 6.26 -27.28 -7.78
CA ASP A 183 5.51 -26.16 -8.35
C ASP A 183 6.25 -24.82 -8.19
N ALA A 184 6.83 -24.59 -7.00
CA ALA A 184 7.43 -23.31 -6.64
C ALA A 184 8.78 -23.48 -5.92
N SER A 185 9.68 -22.53 -6.15
CA SER A 185 11.00 -22.47 -5.51
C SER A 185 11.00 -21.56 -4.28
N ALA A 186 10.18 -20.51 -4.29
CA ALA A 186 10.10 -19.52 -3.23
C ALA A 186 8.76 -18.77 -3.23
N ILE A 187 8.50 -18.06 -2.13
CA ILE A 187 7.36 -17.15 -1.97
C ILE A 187 7.89 -15.73 -1.73
N VAL A 188 7.50 -14.79 -2.58
CA VAL A 188 7.80 -13.37 -2.41
C VAL A 188 6.73 -12.75 -1.53
N VAL A 189 7.15 -12.02 -0.49
CA VAL A 189 6.25 -11.33 0.45
C VAL A 189 6.68 -9.87 0.58
N GLY A 190 5.71 -8.95 0.50
CA GLY A 190 5.93 -7.51 0.60
C GLY A 190 6.08 -6.80 -0.74
N GLY A 191 5.96 -7.56 -1.84
CA GLY A 191 6.01 -7.07 -3.22
C GLY A 191 7.31 -6.34 -3.54
N ALA A 192 7.14 -5.05 -3.84
CA ALA A 192 8.16 -4.07 -4.18
C ALA A 192 9.51 -4.26 -3.42
N GLU A 193 9.43 -3.89 -2.17
CA GLU A 193 10.55 -3.81 -1.23
C GLU A 193 10.68 -5.10 -0.41
N GLY A 194 9.83 -6.07 -0.72
CA GLY A 194 9.80 -7.36 -0.07
C GLY A 194 11.00 -8.25 -0.40
N GLY A 195 10.95 -9.46 0.13
CA GLY A 195 11.95 -10.50 -0.13
C GLY A 195 11.30 -11.83 -0.46
N ALA A 196 12.15 -12.81 -0.81
CA ALA A 196 11.73 -14.16 -1.11
C ALA A 196 12.07 -15.09 0.06
N LEU A 197 11.08 -15.86 0.52
CA LEU A 197 11.23 -16.89 1.52
C LEU A 197 11.22 -18.28 0.86
N PRO A 198 11.97 -19.26 1.41
CA PRO A 198 11.83 -20.65 0.98
C PRO A 198 10.43 -21.18 1.35
N LEU A 199 9.95 -22.21 0.64
CA LEU A 199 8.66 -22.85 0.96
C LEU A 199 8.62 -23.48 2.37
N ALA A 200 9.78 -23.77 2.97
CA ALA A 200 9.87 -24.21 4.35
C ALA A 200 9.35 -23.16 5.36
N SER A 201 9.30 -21.88 4.99
CA SER A 201 8.81 -20.77 5.82
C SER A 201 7.30 -20.51 5.66
N LEU A 202 6.55 -21.43 5.04
CA LEU A 202 5.10 -21.25 4.85
C LEU A 202 4.30 -21.16 6.16
N ASP A 203 4.86 -21.64 7.28
CA ASP A 203 4.24 -21.54 8.60
C ASP A 203 4.56 -20.20 9.31
N THR A 204 5.30 -19.28 8.66
CA THR A 204 5.49 -17.92 9.16
C THR A 204 4.16 -17.18 9.21
N ALA A 205 3.86 -16.58 10.36
CA ALA A 205 2.70 -15.73 10.55
C ALA A 205 2.82 -14.44 9.74
N TYR A 206 1.74 -14.05 9.05
CA TYR A 206 1.67 -12.78 8.33
C TYR A 206 1.38 -11.64 9.32
N ASP A 207 2.44 -11.11 9.90
CA ASP A 207 2.42 -9.98 10.84
C ASP A 207 3.78 -9.25 10.78
N PHE A 208 3.88 -8.04 11.32
CA PHE A 208 5.07 -7.18 11.21
C PHE A 208 6.34 -7.85 11.76
N ASP A 209 6.34 -8.21 13.06
CA ASP A 209 7.53 -8.76 13.71
C ASP A 209 7.96 -10.12 13.12
N PRO A 210 7.07 -11.13 12.94
CA PRO A 210 7.46 -12.43 12.41
C PRO A 210 7.99 -12.38 10.97
N LEU A 211 7.45 -11.47 10.14
CA LEU A 211 7.95 -11.29 8.78
C LEU A 211 9.32 -10.60 8.77
N GLU A 212 9.53 -9.60 9.63
CA GLU A 212 10.83 -8.93 9.77
C GLU A 212 11.91 -9.91 10.26
N GLU A 213 11.60 -10.76 11.24
CA GLU A 213 12.48 -11.84 11.70
C GLU A 213 12.82 -12.85 10.59
N ALA A 214 11.88 -13.11 9.68
CA ALA A 214 12.09 -13.94 8.51
C ALA A 214 12.87 -13.23 7.38
N GLY A 215 13.18 -11.94 7.52
CA GLY A 215 13.92 -11.14 6.54
C GLY A 215 13.06 -10.57 5.41
N VAL A 216 11.74 -10.49 5.60
CA VAL A 216 10.79 -9.87 4.66
C VAL A 216 9.91 -8.84 5.39
N ILE A 217 8.97 -8.23 4.69
CA ILE A 217 8.07 -7.21 5.27
C ILE A 217 6.64 -7.44 4.81
N VAL A 218 5.66 -6.94 5.58
CA VAL A 218 4.24 -6.88 5.18
C VAL A 218 4.10 -6.19 3.82
N GLY A 219 4.78 -5.05 3.66
CA GLY A 219 4.85 -4.27 2.43
C GLY A 219 3.48 -3.92 1.86
N SER A 220 3.35 -4.03 0.53
CA SER A 220 2.11 -3.65 -0.17
C SER A 220 1.00 -4.71 -0.12
N GLY A 221 1.13 -5.76 0.68
CA GLY A 221 0.17 -6.87 0.71
C GLY A 221 0.19 -7.75 -0.56
N ILE A 222 1.32 -7.78 -1.27
CA ILE A 222 1.50 -8.66 -2.43
C ILE A 222 2.25 -9.93 -1.99
N ILE A 223 1.72 -11.07 -2.39
CA ILE A 223 2.34 -12.39 -2.25
C ILE A 223 2.42 -13.02 -3.64
N GLU A 224 3.59 -13.51 -4.03
CA GLU A 224 3.82 -14.14 -5.33
C GLU A 224 4.62 -15.44 -5.17
N LEU A 225 4.15 -16.50 -5.81
CA LEU A 225 4.91 -17.75 -5.89
C LEU A 225 5.87 -17.72 -7.09
N LEU A 226 7.13 -18.05 -6.86
CA LEU A 226 8.12 -18.17 -7.93
C LEU A 226 8.14 -19.62 -8.44
N PRO A 227 8.04 -19.86 -9.76
CA PRO A 227 8.16 -21.20 -10.33
C PRO A 227 9.40 -21.98 -9.85
N SER A 228 9.30 -23.30 -9.78
CA SER A 228 10.38 -24.17 -9.26
C SER A 228 11.69 -24.08 -10.07
N ASP A 229 11.64 -23.69 -11.34
CA ASP A 229 12.78 -23.48 -12.23
C ASP A 229 13.35 -22.04 -12.20
N THR A 230 12.84 -21.18 -11.31
CA THR A 230 13.29 -19.78 -11.21
C THR A 230 14.75 -19.70 -10.74
N CYS A 231 15.59 -19.10 -11.56
CA CYS A 231 16.94 -18.71 -11.15
C CYS A 231 16.86 -17.53 -10.17
N MET A 232 17.04 -17.78 -8.88
CA MET A 232 16.98 -16.75 -7.83
C MET A 232 17.99 -15.61 -8.03
N VAL A 233 19.13 -15.91 -8.67
CA VAL A 233 20.13 -14.90 -9.05
C VAL A 233 19.57 -13.97 -10.13
N SER A 234 18.94 -14.51 -11.18
CA SER A 234 18.27 -13.70 -12.21
C SER A 234 17.13 -12.87 -11.62
N TRP A 235 16.30 -13.50 -10.78
CA TRP A 235 15.19 -12.81 -10.10
C TRP A 235 15.69 -11.61 -9.28
N ALA A 236 16.76 -11.78 -8.49
CA ALA A 236 17.35 -10.69 -7.72
C ALA A 236 17.94 -9.57 -8.61
N MET A 237 18.51 -9.92 -9.77
CA MET A 237 18.99 -8.94 -10.76
C MET A 237 17.84 -8.14 -11.37
N ASP A 238 16.75 -8.80 -11.75
CA ASP A 238 15.58 -8.15 -12.33
C ASP A 238 14.93 -7.20 -11.33
N ARG A 239 14.83 -7.62 -10.06
CA ARG A 239 14.37 -6.76 -8.95
C ARG A 239 15.25 -5.54 -8.77
N SER A 240 16.58 -5.73 -8.76
CA SER A 240 17.55 -4.64 -8.66
C SER A 240 17.48 -3.68 -9.85
N ALA A 241 17.28 -4.20 -11.06
CA ALA A 241 17.12 -3.42 -12.27
C ALA A 241 15.83 -2.58 -12.24
N TYR A 242 14.73 -3.15 -11.75
CA TYR A 242 13.49 -2.44 -11.50
C TYR A 242 13.70 -1.28 -10.50
N LEU A 243 14.25 -1.56 -9.32
CA LEU A 243 14.49 -0.53 -8.30
C LEU A 243 15.45 0.57 -8.78
N THR A 244 16.43 0.22 -9.62
CA THR A 244 17.32 1.20 -10.26
C THR A 244 16.56 2.12 -11.21
N LYS A 245 15.66 1.57 -12.04
CA LYS A 245 14.83 2.34 -12.97
C LYS A 245 13.86 3.26 -12.23
N GLU A 246 13.33 2.78 -11.11
CA GLU A 246 12.37 3.51 -10.29
C GLU A 246 13.00 4.51 -9.32
N SER A 247 14.33 4.52 -9.19
CA SER A 247 15.03 5.43 -8.29
C SER A 247 14.76 6.91 -8.64
N CYS A 248 14.41 7.72 -7.64
CA CYS A 248 14.31 9.17 -7.80
C CYS A 248 15.66 9.86 -8.10
N GLY A 249 16.78 9.15 -7.89
CA GLY A 249 18.13 9.64 -8.16
C GLY A 249 18.69 10.65 -7.14
N LYS A 250 18.00 10.90 -6.03
CA LYS A 250 18.40 11.88 -5.01
C LYS A 250 19.61 11.41 -4.18
N CYS A 251 19.52 10.22 -3.59
CA CYS A 251 20.55 9.71 -2.68
C CYS A 251 21.63 8.94 -3.45
N VAL A 252 22.91 9.26 -3.19
CA VAL A 252 24.05 8.61 -3.84
C VAL A 252 24.05 7.08 -3.66
N PRO A 253 23.79 6.52 -2.46
CA PRO A 253 23.75 5.07 -2.28
C PRO A 253 22.69 4.39 -3.15
N CYS A 254 21.50 4.96 -3.26
CA CYS A 254 20.43 4.41 -4.10
C CYS A 254 20.74 4.59 -5.60
N ARG A 255 21.14 5.80 -6.02
CA ARG A 255 21.37 6.11 -7.44
C ARG A 255 22.53 5.31 -8.03
N LEU A 256 23.65 5.23 -7.31
CA LEU A 256 24.85 4.56 -7.81
C LEU A 256 24.92 3.11 -7.33
N GLY A 257 24.59 2.82 -6.08
CA GLY A 257 24.70 1.48 -5.52
C GLY A 257 23.82 0.46 -6.25
N SER A 258 22.56 0.81 -6.54
CA SER A 258 21.66 -0.08 -7.29
C SER A 258 22.16 -0.34 -8.71
N SER A 259 22.83 0.64 -9.34
CA SER A 259 23.44 0.45 -10.66
C SER A 259 24.67 -0.47 -10.61
N VAL A 260 25.47 -0.43 -9.54
CA VAL A 260 26.61 -1.33 -9.33
C VAL A 260 26.12 -2.76 -9.13
N LEU A 261 25.09 -2.96 -8.30
CA LEU A 261 24.46 -4.27 -8.11
C LEU A 261 24.03 -4.90 -9.45
N ARG A 262 23.49 -4.09 -10.36
CA ARG A 262 23.10 -4.53 -11.72
C ARG A 262 24.29 -4.86 -12.65
N VAL A 263 25.44 -4.21 -12.48
CA VAL A 263 26.62 -4.41 -13.36
C VAL A 263 27.46 -5.58 -12.89
N SER A 264 27.72 -5.69 -11.58
CA SER A 264 28.49 -6.79 -10.99
C SER A 264 27.83 -8.15 -11.22
N SER A 265 26.51 -8.17 -11.43
CA SER A 265 25.72 -9.37 -11.61
C SER A 265 25.71 -9.88 -13.06
N LYS A 266 25.96 -9.03 -14.07
CA LYS A 266 26.06 -9.45 -15.49
C LYS A 266 27.29 -10.31 -15.83
N GLY A 267 28.24 -10.42 -14.90
CA GLY A 267 29.45 -11.24 -15.03
C GLY A 267 29.38 -12.59 -14.31
N LEU A 268 28.25 -12.91 -13.68
CA LEU A 268 27.92 -14.20 -13.06
C LEU A 268 26.99 -14.99 -13.98
#